data_AF-A0A917QFD8-F1
#
_entry.id   AF-A0A917QFD8-F1
#
_cell.length_a   1.000
_cell.length_b   1.000
_cell.length_c   1.000
_cell.angle_alpha   90.00
_cell.angle_beta   90.00
_cell.angle_gamma   90.00
#
_symmetry.space_group_name_H-M   'P 1'
#
loop_
_entity.id
_entity.type
_entity.pdbx_description
1 polymer ?
#
loop_
_entity_poly.entity_id
_entity_poly.type
_entity_poly.pdbx_seq_one_letter_code
_entity_poly.pdbx_strand_id
1 'polypeptide(L)'
;MARNEHTILGLSTGKAVILAAVLCGLALTLAVPTRTYFSQRAEAVALATQRTELEADLAALRDRRAQQQDPAYIRSEARDRLRLVMPGETPYIVQVPGIEAPTPPPMSTRRPAPDPWYTDLWRSISEPVQEGQR
;
A
#
# COMPACT_ATOMS: atom_id res chain seq x y z
N MET A 1 -77.61 -10.26 -26.73
CA MET A 1 -76.31 -10.23 -26.03
C MET A 1 -75.43 -9.18 -26.72
N ALA A 2 -75.40 -7.97 -26.18
CA ALA A 2 -74.57 -6.89 -26.72
C ALA A 2 -73.11 -7.14 -26.33
N ARG A 3 -72.22 -7.22 -27.32
CA ARG A 3 -70.79 -7.37 -27.12
C ARG A 3 -70.24 -5.97 -26.90
N ASN A 4 -69.97 -5.60 -25.66
CA ASN A 4 -69.42 -4.29 -25.35
C ASN A 4 -68.00 -4.19 -25.90
N GLU A 5 -67.84 -3.51 -27.02
CA GLU A 5 -66.54 -3.08 -27.52
C GLU A 5 -66.08 -1.90 -26.67
N HIS A 6 -65.40 -2.21 -25.57
CA HIS A 6 -64.79 -1.20 -24.72
C HIS A 6 -63.58 -0.61 -25.47
N THR A 7 -63.72 0.62 -25.95
CA THR A 7 -62.66 1.45 -26.52
C THR A 7 -62.33 2.54 -25.51
N ILE A 8 -61.15 2.48 -24.93
CA ILE A 8 -60.65 3.49 -23.99
C ILE A 8 -59.46 4.16 -24.68
N LEU A 9 -59.54 5.49 -24.88
CA LEU A 9 -58.55 6.31 -25.58
C LEU A 9 -58.26 5.89 -27.04
N GLY A 10 -59.27 5.54 -27.84
CA GLY A 10 -59.12 5.30 -29.28
C GLY A 10 -58.37 4.02 -29.68
N LEU A 11 -58.00 3.18 -28.70
CA LEU A 11 -57.43 1.85 -28.91
C LEU A 11 -58.42 0.78 -28.41
N SER A 12 -58.48 -0.38 -29.08
CA SER A 12 -59.25 -1.52 -28.55
C SER A 12 -58.68 -1.94 -27.18
N THR A 13 -59.54 -2.37 -26.25
CA THR A 13 -59.13 -2.75 -24.88
C THR A 13 -57.89 -3.67 -24.87
N GLY A 14 -57.76 -4.60 -25.82
CA GLY A 14 -56.58 -5.46 -25.94
C GLY A 14 -55.28 -4.70 -26.19
N LYS A 15 -55.28 -3.68 -27.07
CA LYS A 15 -54.09 -2.87 -27.36
C LYS A 15 -53.73 -1.96 -26.17
N ALA A 16 -54.72 -1.46 -25.44
CA ALA A 16 -54.50 -0.68 -24.22
C ALA A 16 -53.86 -1.51 -23.10
N VAL A 17 -54.31 -2.75 -22.90
CA VAL A 17 -53.72 -3.68 -21.91
C VAL A 17 -52.28 -4.02 -22.28
N ILE A 18 -51.99 -4.27 -23.56
CA ILE A 18 -50.62 -4.53 -24.03
C ILE A 18 -49.71 -3.32 -23.78
N LEU A 19 -50.17 -2.10 -24.11
CA LEU A 19 -49.40 -0.88 -23.85
C LEU A 19 -49.12 -0.68 -22.36
N ALA A 20 -50.13 -0.89 -21.50
CA ALA A 20 -49.96 -0.79 -20.05
C ALA A 20 -48.96 -1.82 -19.52
N ALA A 21 -49.01 -3.07 -20.01
CA ALA A 21 -48.06 -4.12 -19.65
C ALA A 21 -46.63 -3.79 -20.10
N VAL A 22 -46.45 -3.24 -21.31
CA VAL A 22 -45.15 -2.79 -21.82
C VAL A 22 -44.59 -1.63 -20.99
N LEU A 23 -45.41 -0.62 -20.68
CA LEU A 23 -45.03 0.49 -19.81
C LEU A 23 -44.64 0.02 -18.41
N CYS A 24 -45.39 -0.92 -17.84
CA CYS A 24 -45.09 -1.50 -16.54
C CYS A 24 -43.78 -2.30 -16.57
N GLY A 25 -43.58 -3.14 -17.60
CA GLY A 25 -42.33 -3.88 -17.79
C GLY A 25 -41.12 -2.97 -17.98
N LEU A 26 -41.27 -1.88 -18.75
CA LEU A 26 -40.23 -0.88 -18.94
C LEU A 26 -39.91 -0.16 -17.61
N ALA A 27 -40.92 0.26 -16.87
CA ALA A 27 -40.75 0.88 -15.56
C ALA A 27 -40.04 -0.05 -14.56
N LEU A 28 -40.41 -1.32 -14.48
CA LEU A 28 -39.75 -2.32 -13.62
C LEU A 28 -38.30 -2.61 -14.05
N THR A 29 -38.04 -2.67 -15.36
CA THR A 29 -36.70 -2.88 -15.92
C THR A 29 -35.77 -1.70 -15.63
N LEU A 30 -36.30 -0.46 -15.65
CA LEU A 30 -35.54 0.76 -15.33
C LEU A 30 -35.51 1.08 -13.83
N ALA A 31 -36.43 0.56 -13.02
CA ALA A 31 -36.44 0.76 -11.58
C ALA A 31 -35.20 0.15 -10.89
N VAL A 32 -34.69 -0.99 -11.37
CA VAL A 32 -33.49 -1.66 -10.83
C VAL A 32 -32.19 -0.88 -11.07
N PRO A 33 -31.86 -0.39 -12.30
CA PRO A 33 -30.59 0.29 -12.58
C PRO A 33 -30.47 1.71 -12.00
N THR A 34 -31.55 2.35 -11.57
CA THR A 34 -31.48 3.70 -10.97
C THR A 34 -30.67 3.71 -9.67
N ARG A 35 -30.69 2.62 -8.90
CA ARG A 35 -29.97 2.53 -7.62
C ARG A 35 -28.47 2.32 -7.79
N THR A 36 -28.02 1.70 -8.88
CA THR A 36 -26.59 1.41 -9.14
C THR A 36 -25.84 2.56 -9.81
N TYR A 37 -26.54 3.51 -10.44
CA TYR A 37 -25.88 4.63 -11.11
C TYR A 37 -25.26 5.64 -10.14
N PHE A 38 -25.84 5.79 -8.94
CA PHE A 38 -25.35 6.72 -7.92
C PHE A 38 -24.17 6.15 -7.10
N SER A 39 -24.07 4.82 -6.93
CA SER A 39 -22.93 4.21 -6.22
C SER A 39 -21.64 4.28 -7.04
N GLN A 40 -21.72 4.11 -8.36
CA GLN A 40 -20.55 4.19 -9.26
C GLN A 40 -19.84 5.55 -9.22
N ARG A 41 -20.60 6.65 -9.07
CA ARG A 41 -20.04 8.01 -8.97
C ARG A 41 -19.31 8.25 -7.65
N ALA A 42 -19.82 7.72 -6.54
CA ALA A 42 -19.18 7.83 -5.23
C ALA A 42 -17.89 7.00 -5.16
N GLU A 43 -17.89 5.81 -5.76
CA GLU A 43 -16.71 4.95 -5.88
C GLU A 43 -15.60 5.64 -6.69
N ALA A 44 -15.92 6.28 -7.82
CA ALA A 44 -14.93 6.98 -8.63
C ALA A 44 -14.24 8.15 -7.88
N VAL A 45 -15.00 8.91 -7.09
CA VAL A 45 -14.44 10.00 -6.27
C VAL A 45 -13.58 9.44 -5.14
N ALA A 46 -14.06 8.41 -4.43
CA ALA A 46 -13.30 7.77 -3.36
C ALA A 46 -11.98 7.15 -3.87
N LEU A 47 -11.99 6.53 -5.05
CA LEU A 47 -10.78 5.98 -5.68
C LEU A 47 -9.79 7.08 -6.09
N ALA A 48 -10.28 8.21 -6.59
CA ALA A 48 -9.42 9.34 -6.96
C ALA A 48 -8.74 9.95 -5.72
N THR A 49 -9.48 10.16 -4.63
CA THR A 49 -8.91 10.65 -3.36
C THR A 49 -7.89 9.68 -2.78
N GLN A 50 -8.17 8.37 -2.83
CA GLN A 50 -7.26 7.35 -2.33
C GLN A 50 -5.95 7.32 -3.16
N ARG A 51 -6.03 7.46 -4.49
CA ARG A 51 -4.82 7.56 -5.33
C ARG A 51 -3.93 8.73 -4.94
N THR A 52 -4.52 9.91 -4.74
CA THR A 52 -3.75 11.11 -4.37
C THR A 52 -3.06 10.98 -3.02
N GLU A 53 -3.71 10.34 -2.05
CA GLU A 53 -3.14 10.08 -0.72
C GLU A 53 -1.96 9.11 -0.80
N LEU A 54 -2.12 8.00 -1.53
CA LEU A 54 -1.06 7.02 -1.74
C LEU A 54 0.16 7.60 -2.47
N GLU A 55 -0.06 8.48 -3.45
CA GLU A 55 1.01 9.16 -4.16
C GLU A 55 1.81 10.11 -3.25
N ALA A 56 1.12 10.83 -2.35
CA ALA A 56 1.75 11.69 -1.36
C ALA A 56 2.59 10.89 -0.36
N ASP A 57 2.06 9.77 0.13
CA ASP A 57 2.80 8.86 1.03
C ASP A 57 4.04 8.30 0.35
N LEU A 58 3.93 7.85 -0.90
CA LEU A 58 5.08 7.34 -1.65
C LEU A 58 6.16 8.42 -1.83
N ALA A 59 5.79 9.68 -2.08
CA ALA A 59 6.74 10.77 -2.16
C ALA A 59 7.46 10.97 -0.81
N ALA A 60 6.71 11.06 0.29
CA ALA A 60 7.27 11.23 1.62
C ALA A 60 8.20 10.07 2.04
N LEU A 61 7.82 8.83 1.71
CA LEU A 61 8.64 7.65 1.99
C LEU A 61 9.93 7.63 1.15
N ARG A 62 9.86 8.04 -0.13
CA ARG A 62 11.04 8.15 -0.99
C ARG A 62 12.01 9.20 -0.47
N ASP A 63 11.51 10.35 -0.03
CA ASP A 63 12.35 11.40 0.55
C ASP A 63 13.03 10.95 1.84
N ARG A 64 12.29 10.28 2.75
CA ARG A 64 12.88 9.71 3.96
C ARG A 64 13.94 8.65 3.65
N ARG A 65 13.70 7.80 2.65
CA ARG A 65 14.69 6.82 2.20
C ARG A 65 15.94 7.50 1.66
N ALA A 66 15.78 8.54 0.83
CA ALA A 66 16.90 9.28 0.28
C ALA A 66 17.75 9.93 1.39
N GLN A 67 17.11 10.50 2.41
CA GLN A 67 17.80 11.06 3.58
C GLN A 67 18.57 10.00 4.38
N GLN A 68 17.99 8.81 4.58
CA GLN A 68 18.63 7.71 5.33
C GLN A 68 19.76 7.02 4.55
N GLN A 69 19.76 7.12 3.21
CA GLN A 69 20.78 6.52 2.35
C GLN A 69 22.03 7.40 2.18
N ASP A 70 22.06 8.61 2.73
CA ASP A 70 23.25 9.45 2.67
C ASP A 70 24.38 8.80 3.49
N PRO A 71 25.46 8.33 2.86
CA PRO A 71 26.59 7.74 3.57
C PRO A 71 27.26 8.74 4.53
N ALA A 72 27.08 10.05 4.37
CA ALA A 72 27.57 11.04 5.32
C ALA A 72 26.82 10.98 6.66
N TYR A 73 25.50 10.79 6.62
CA TYR A 73 24.64 10.68 7.80
C TYR A 73 24.95 9.43 8.62
N ILE A 74 25.13 8.28 7.94
CA ILE A 74 25.54 7.03 8.62
C ILE A 74 26.93 7.17 9.24
N ARG A 75 27.85 7.87 8.57
CA ARG A 75 29.20 8.13 9.09
C ARG A 75 29.20 9.03 10.32
N SER A 76 28.38 10.08 10.35
CA SER A 76 28.28 10.95 11.54
C SER A 76 27.64 10.21 12.72
N GLU A 77 26.55 9.48 12.49
CA GLU A 77 25.84 8.79 13.58
C GLU A 77 26.67 7.62 14.17
N ALA A 78 27.44 6.92 13.33
CA ALA A 78 28.42 5.93 13.77
C ALA A 78 29.56 6.55 14.60
N ARG A 79 30.03 7.75 14.24
CA ARG A 79 31.10 8.43 14.99
C ARG A 79 30.59 8.94 16.34
N ASP A 80 29.41 9.54 16.37
CA ASP A 80 28.84 10.15 17.57
C ASP A 80 28.40 9.10 18.60
N ARG A 81 27.68 8.06 18.17
CA ARG A 81 27.13 7.05 19.08
C ARG A 81 28.10 5.90 19.37
N LEU A 82 28.82 5.44 18.35
CA LEU A 82 29.63 4.21 18.45
C LEU A 82 31.13 4.51 18.55
N ARG A 83 31.55 5.78 18.50
CA ARG A 83 32.95 6.22 18.47
C ARG A 83 33.78 5.49 17.40
N LEU A 84 33.12 5.11 16.31
CA LEU A 84 33.78 4.43 15.19
C LEU A 84 34.65 5.44 14.43
N VAL A 85 35.82 4.97 13.99
CA VAL A 85 36.80 5.73 13.21
C VAL A 85 36.96 5.12 11.82
N MET A 86 37.41 5.92 10.85
CA MET A 86 37.69 5.40 9.51
C MET A 86 38.89 4.44 9.54
N PRO A 87 38.94 3.43 8.64
CA PRO A 87 40.10 2.56 8.54
C PRO A 87 41.35 3.39 8.22
N GLY A 88 42.31 3.41 9.14
CA GLY A 88 43.55 4.21 9.06
C GLY A 88 43.60 5.43 9.99
N GLU A 89 42.51 5.79 10.67
CA GLU A 89 42.51 6.85 11.69
C GLU A 89 42.85 6.32 13.09
N THR A 90 43.65 7.07 13.87
CA THR A 90 43.98 6.74 15.27
C THR A 90 42.95 7.37 16.23
N PRO A 91 42.25 6.59 17.07
CA PRO A 91 41.30 7.13 18.03
C PRO A 91 42.04 7.81 19.20
N TYR A 92 41.72 9.07 19.49
CA TYR A 92 42.19 9.78 20.68
C TYR A 92 41.16 9.68 21.80
N ILE A 93 41.58 9.20 22.97
CA ILE A 93 40.77 9.16 24.19
C ILE A 93 41.37 10.17 25.17
N VAL A 94 40.55 11.09 25.69
CA VAL A 94 41.00 12.06 26.69
C VAL A 94 41.21 11.33 28.02
N GLN A 95 42.45 11.25 28.49
CA GLN A 95 42.78 10.79 29.84
C GLN A 95 42.70 11.96 30.81
N VAL A 96 41.87 11.82 31.85
CA VAL A 96 41.81 12.76 32.97
C VAL A 96 42.77 12.25 34.06
N PRO A 97 43.61 13.12 34.67
CA PRO A 97 44.55 12.69 35.71
C PRO A 97 43.82 12.04 36.89
N GLY A 98 44.25 10.83 37.29
CA GLY A 98 43.70 10.10 38.44
C GLY A 98 42.76 8.94 38.10
N ILE A 99 42.48 8.69 36.82
CA ILE A 99 41.69 7.53 36.36
C ILE A 99 42.62 6.63 35.54
N GLU A 100 42.77 5.37 35.94
CA GLU A 100 43.55 4.37 35.21
C GLU A 100 43.03 4.25 33.77
N ALA A 101 43.93 4.33 32.80
CA ALA A 101 43.57 4.32 31.39
C ALA A 101 42.93 2.96 31.02
N PRO A 102 41.75 2.93 30.37
CA PRO A 102 41.21 1.68 29.85
C PRO A 102 42.18 1.09 28.82
N THR A 103 42.46 -0.21 28.94
CA THR A 103 43.27 -0.96 27.96
C THR A 103 42.74 -0.71 26.54
N PRO A 104 43.59 -0.33 25.57
CA PRO A 104 43.16 -0.12 24.19
C PRO A 104 42.53 -1.41 23.65
N PRO A 105 41.37 -1.33 22.97
CA PRO A 105 40.80 -2.51 22.34
C PRO A 105 41.76 -3.06 21.27
N PRO A 106 41.86 -4.40 21.13
CA PRO A 106 42.69 -5.00 20.10
C PRO A 106 42.20 -4.57 18.72
N MET A 107 43.12 -4.26 17.80
CA MET A 107 42.78 -3.98 16.41
C MET A 107 42.10 -5.21 15.80
N SER A 108 40.80 -5.12 15.55
CA SER A 108 40.01 -6.21 14.99
C SER A 108 40.35 -6.39 13.51
N THR A 109 40.96 -7.51 13.14
CA THR A 109 41.01 -7.95 11.75
C THR A 109 39.58 -8.23 11.28
N ARG A 110 39.20 -7.65 10.13
CA ARG A 110 37.83 -7.68 9.60
C ARG A 110 37.41 -9.13 9.34
N ARG A 111 36.59 -9.70 10.23
CA ARG A 111 35.80 -10.90 9.93
C ARG A 111 34.72 -10.50 8.91
N PRO A 112 34.39 -11.34 7.90
CA PRO A 112 33.22 -11.10 7.06
C PRO A 112 32.01 -10.89 7.96
N ALA A 113 31.27 -9.80 7.73
CA ALA A 113 30.07 -9.55 8.51
C ALA A 113 29.10 -10.72 8.25
N PRO A 114 28.48 -11.30 9.30
CA PRO A 114 27.42 -12.26 9.11
C PRO A 114 26.30 -11.61 8.30
N ASP A 115 25.62 -12.41 7.46
CA ASP A 115 24.51 -11.92 6.68
C ASP A 115 23.47 -11.25 7.60
N PRO A 116 22.90 -10.10 7.19
CA PRO A 116 21.84 -9.46 7.98
C PRO A 116 20.65 -10.40 8.19
N TRP A 117 20.02 -10.34 9.36
CA TRP A 117 18.86 -11.17 9.72
C TRP A 117 17.70 -11.10 8.72
N TYR A 118 17.55 -9.97 8.00
CA TYR A 118 16.50 -9.81 6.99
C TYR A 118 16.73 -10.72 5.78
N THR A 119 17.97 -11.10 5.49
CA THR A 119 18.32 -11.99 4.36
C THR A 119 17.76 -13.39 4.59
N ASP A 120 17.82 -13.88 5.82
CA ASP A 120 17.26 -15.18 6.20
C ASP A 120 15.73 -15.17 6.12
N LEU A 121 15.09 -14.06 6.52
CA LEU A 121 13.64 -13.89 6.41
C LEU A 121 13.17 -13.80 4.95
N TRP A 122 13.90 -13.08 4.10
CA TRP A 122 13.57 -13.07 2.66
C TRP A 122 13.77 -14.44 2.04
N ARG A 123 14.81 -15.18 2.42
CA ARG A 123 15.02 -16.55 1.96
C ARG A 123 13.84 -17.45 2.33
N SER A 124 13.30 -17.35 3.54
CA SER A 124 12.15 -18.14 3.97
C SER A 124 10.86 -17.80 3.23
N ILE A 125 10.71 -16.58 2.71
CA ILE A 125 9.55 -16.17 1.89
C ILE A 125 9.75 -16.55 0.42
N SER A 126 11.00 -16.53 -0.06
CA SER A 126 11.35 -16.77 -1.46
C SER A 126 11.51 -18.25 -1.80
N GLU A 127 11.81 -19.09 -0.82
CA GLU A 127 11.87 -20.54 -0.98
C GLU A 127 10.44 -21.11 -0.90
N PRO A 128 9.83 -21.50 -2.04
CA PRO A 128 8.59 -22.28 -1.97
C PRO A 128 8.90 -23.58 -1.23
N VAL A 129 8.06 -23.92 -0.24
CA VAL A 129 8.13 -25.19 0.48
C VAL A 129 8.22 -26.31 -0.56
N GLN A 130 9.37 -26.97 -0.68
CA GLN A 130 9.51 -28.17 -1.50
C GLN A 130 8.95 -29.33 -0.68
N GLU A 131 7.62 -29.42 -0.71
CA GLU A 131 6.88 -30.54 -0.16
C GLU A 131 7.10 -31.76 -1.07
N GLY A 132 8.08 -32.58 -0.71
CA GLY A 132 8.31 -33.87 -1.34
C GLY A 132 9.77 -34.27 -1.28
N GLN A 133 10.08 -35.15 -0.33
CA GLN A 133 10.70 -36.45 -0.57
C GLN A 133 10.42 -37.31 0.68
N ARG A 134 9.41 -38.16 0.56
CA ARG A 134 9.25 -39.36 1.39
C ARG A 134 10.25 -40.41 0.93
#